data_AF-A0A961U8T1-F1
#
_entry.id   AF-A0A961U8T1-F1
#
_cell.length_a   1.000
_cell.length_b   1.000
_cell.length_c   1.000
_cell.angle_alpha   90.00
_cell.angle_beta   90.00
_cell.angle_gamma   90.00
#
_symmetry.space_group_name_H-M   'P 1'
#
loop_
_entity.id
_entity.type
_entity.pdbx_description
1 polymer ?
#
loop_
_entity_poly.entity_id
_entity_poly.type
_entity_poly.pdbx_seq_one_letter_code
_entity_poly.pdbx_strand_id
1 'polypeptide(L)'
;MSKAGRIKHALATLTLIAAFVTGASAQSAEKSPSEQTCALMAALVDQGAAGGNDHMAQMAAWMPEPVRTQMSHAFDKIGDKKWLRGDVFSTFAVPTYAEEYLVALETEGSGTIYIRLIYEQYDGAMRLITFSAADLFKDSMKERPYMQPPAPVDCK
;
A
#
# COMPACT_ATOMS: atom_id res chain seq x y z
N MET A 1 3.19 -78.54 -22.48
CA MET A 1 2.50 -77.92 -23.62
C MET A 1 1.15 -77.37 -23.17
N SER A 2 0.95 -76.05 -23.31
CA SER A 2 -0.28 -75.25 -23.49
C SER A 2 -1.63 -75.67 -22.85
N LYS A 3 -2.23 -74.75 -22.07
CA LYS A 3 -3.57 -74.09 -22.25
C LYS A 3 -4.02 -73.47 -20.90
N ALA A 4 -4.00 -72.15 -20.72
CA ALA A 4 -5.03 -71.16 -21.09
C ALA A 4 -6.23 -71.12 -20.11
N GLY A 5 -6.56 -69.93 -19.58
CA GLY A 5 -7.96 -69.63 -19.26
C GLY A 5 -8.28 -68.62 -18.16
N ARG A 6 -8.60 -67.39 -18.59
CA ARG A 6 -9.68 -66.50 -18.10
C ARG A 6 -9.42 -65.59 -16.88
N ILE A 7 -9.00 -64.40 -17.29
CA ILE A 7 -9.26 -63.06 -16.75
C ILE A 7 -10.71 -62.94 -16.22
N LYS A 8 -10.87 -62.42 -15.00
CA LYS A 8 -12.11 -61.78 -14.54
C LYS A 8 -11.81 -60.33 -14.19
N HIS A 9 -12.46 -59.43 -14.92
CA HIS A 9 -12.44 -57.99 -14.71
C HIS A 9 -13.16 -57.64 -13.42
N ALA A 10 -12.49 -56.96 -12.50
CA ALA A 10 -13.14 -56.20 -11.44
C ALA A 10 -13.01 -54.71 -11.79
N LEU A 11 -14.17 -54.12 -12.04
CA LEU A 11 -14.42 -52.75 -12.44
C LEU A 11 -13.79 -51.79 -11.42
N ALA A 12 -12.77 -51.04 -11.83
CA ALA A 12 -12.29 -49.88 -11.09
C ALA A 12 -13.35 -48.77 -11.19
N THR A 13 -14.07 -48.53 -10.10
CA THR A 13 -14.98 -47.39 -10.02
C THR A 13 -14.17 -46.19 -9.55
N LEU A 14 -13.62 -45.44 -10.51
CA LEU A 14 -12.93 -44.18 -10.27
C LEU A 14 -14.00 -43.10 -10.05
N THR A 15 -14.38 -42.86 -8.80
CA THR A 15 -15.21 -41.70 -8.45
C THR A 15 -14.32 -40.46 -8.49
N LEU A 16 -14.22 -39.84 -9.67
CA LEU A 16 -13.57 -38.54 -9.84
C LEU A 16 -14.49 -37.47 -9.22
N ILE A 17 -14.32 -37.19 -7.92
CA ILE A 17 -14.90 -35.99 -7.31
C ILE A 17 -14.09 -34.81 -7.83
N ALA A 18 -14.56 -34.23 -8.94
CA ALA A 18 -14.14 -32.93 -9.38
C ALA A 18 -14.64 -31.90 -8.35
N ALA A 19 -13.85 -31.70 -7.29
CA ALA A 19 -13.97 -30.55 -6.43
C ALA A 19 -13.51 -29.32 -7.23
N PHE A 20 -14.38 -28.86 -8.12
CA PHE A 20 -14.40 -27.47 -8.53
C PHE A 20 -14.77 -26.67 -7.28
N VAL A 21 -13.80 -26.45 -6.41
CA VAL A 21 -13.87 -25.33 -5.47
C VAL A 21 -13.84 -24.12 -6.38
N THR A 22 -15.05 -23.65 -6.66
CA THR A 22 -15.35 -22.32 -7.15
C THR A 22 -14.32 -21.37 -6.57
N GLY A 23 -13.44 -20.88 -7.45
CA GLY A 23 -12.63 -19.72 -7.15
C GLY A 23 -13.60 -18.62 -6.78
N ALA A 24 -13.84 -18.45 -5.49
CA ALA A 24 -14.09 -17.14 -4.96
C ALA A 24 -12.91 -16.33 -5.46
N SER A 25 -13.14 -15.57 -6.52
CA SER A 25 -12.34 -14.41 -6.83
C SER A 25 -12.38 -13.58 -5.56
N ALA A 26 -11.41 -13.86 -4.68
CA ALA A 26 -11.00 -12.97 -3.64
C ALA A 26 -10.57 -11.73 -4.39
N GLN A 27 -11.53 -10.83 -4.61
CA GLN A 27 -11.25 -9.44 -4.78
C GLN A 27 -10.48 -9.10 -3.51
N SER A 28 -9.15 -9.11 -3.61
CA SER A 28 -8.28 -8.66 -2.54
C SER A 28 -8.85 -7.33 -2.12
N ALA A 29 -9.43 -7.27 -0.91
CA ALA A 29 -10.03 -6.05 -0.39
C ALA A 29 -8.95 -4.98 -0.53
N GLU A 30 -9.23 -3.96 -1.35
CA GLU A 30 -8.27 -2.89 -1.58
C GLU A 30 -7.99 -2.26 -0.21
N LYS A 31 -6.72 -2.26 0.19
CA LYS A 31 -6.32 -1.74 1.51
C LYS A 31 -6.85 -0.33 1.68
N SER A 32 -7.36 -0.01 2.87
CA SER A 32 -7.81 1.34 3.16
C SER A 32 -6.67 2.37 3.03
N PRO A 33 -6.96 3.67 2.88
CA PRO A 33 -5.93 4.72 2.88
C PRO A 33 -5.01 4.69 4.10
N SER A 34 -5.55 4.40 5.29
CA SER A 34 -4.75 4.25 6.51
C SER A 34 -3.84 3.02 6.44
N GLU A 35 -4.33 1.87 5.98
CA GLU A 35 -3.54 0.65 5.81
C GLU A 35 -2.42 0.82 4.77
N GLN A 36 -2.70 1.50 3.65
CA GLN A 36 -1.70 1.84 2.64
C GLN A 36 -0.62 2.77 3.22
N THR A 37 -1.03 3.80 3.97
CA THR A 37 -0.11 4.75 4.62
C THR A 37 0.77 4.06 5.66
N CYS A 38 0.18 3.22 6.53
CA CYS A 38 0.93 2.46 7.53
C CYS A 38 1.92 1.48 6.87
N ALA A 39 1.52 0.80 5.78
CA ALA A 39 2.41 -0.10 5.06
C ALA A 39 3.59 0.63 4.43
N LEU A 40 3.35 1.77 3.76
CA LEU A 40 4.41 2.63 3.22
C LEU A 40 5.39 3.05 4.32
N MET A 41 4.87 3.45 5.47
CA MET A 41 5.66 3.84 6.63
C MET A 41 6.54 2.70 7.14
N ALA A 42 5.97 1.51 7.35
CA ALA A 42 6.71 0.34 7.77
C ALA A 42 7.83 -0.01 6.77
N ALA A 43 7.55 0.02 5.46
CA ALA A 43 8.55 -0.26 4.45
C ALA A 43 9.69 0.76 4.43
N LEU A 44 9.39 2.05 4.64
CA LEU A 44 10.42 3.09 4.79
C LEU A 44 11.33 2.81 5.99
N VAL A 45 10.77 2.44 7.14
CA VAL A 45 11.55 2.17 8.35
C VAL A 45 12.37 0.88 8.22
N ASP A 46 11.77 -0.19 7.71
CA ASP A 46 12.39 -1.53 7.68
C ASP A 46 13.40 -1.70 6.54
N GLN A 47 13.09 -1.13 5.37
CA GLN A 47 13.82 -1.38 4.12
C GLN A 47 14.45 -0.11 3.55
N GLY A 48 14.31 1.02 4.25
CA GLY A 48 14.77 2.31 3.77
C GLY A 48 14.01 2.72 2.50
N ALA A 49 14.71 3.45 1.65
CA ALA A 49 14.13 4.01 0.44
C ALA A 49 13.72 3.00 -0.62
N ALA A 50 14.41 1.86 -0.70
CA ALA A 50 14.04 0.83 -1.65
C ALA A 50 12.61 0.33 -1.38
N GLY A 51 12.31 -0.05 -0.13
CA GLY A 51 10.96 -0.48 0.23
C GLY A 51 9.92 0.64 0.15
N GLY A 52 10.30 1.86 0.52
CA GLY A 52 9.43 3.03 0.34
C GLY A 52 9.07 3.27 -1.14
N ASN A 53 10.06 3.23 -2.04
CA ASN A 53 9.89 3.38 -3.48
C ASN A 53 8.99 2.28 -4.05
N ASP A 54 9.20 1.03 -3.65
CA ASP A 54 8.40 -0.10 -4.10
C ASP A 54 6.92 0.04 -3.70
N HIS A 55 6.65 0.52 -2.48
CA HIS A 55 5.29 0.79 -2.03
C HIS A 55 4.67 2.00 -2.72
N MET A 56 5.41 3.09 -2.90
CA MET A 56 4.91 4.22 -3.67
C MET A 56 4.59 3.87 -5.11
N ALA A 57 5.42 3.06 -5.75
CA ALA A 57 5.18 2.58 -7.11
C ALA A 57 3.87 1.78 -7.19
N GLN A 58 3.56 0.97 -6.17
CA GLN A 58 2.29 0.25 -6.08
C GLN A 58 1.11 1.22 -5.89
N MET A 59 1.23 2.18 -4.97
CA MET A 59 0.18 3.16 -4.69
C MET A 59 -0.12 4.10 -5.88
N ALA A 60 0.91 4.41 -6.68
CA ALA A 60 0.80 5.26 -7.85
C ALA A 60 0.57 4.49 -9.17
N ALA A 61 0.46 3.15 -9.13
CA ALA A 61 0.39 2.32 -10.34
C ALA A 61 -0.81 2.65 -11.24
N TRP A 62 -1.88 3.22 -10.69
CA TRP A 62 -3.08 3.64 -11.41
C TRP A 62 -2.88 4.94 -12.20
N MET A 63 -1.84 5.72 -11.88
CA MET A 63 -1.62 7.04 -12.47
C MET A 63 -0.93 6.95 -13.84
N PRO A 64 -1.14 7.95 -14.72
CA PRO A 64 -0.39 8.08 -15.96
C PRO A 64 1.12 8.21 -15.71
N GLU A 65 1.93 7.70 -16.63
CA GLU A 65 3.40 7.65 -16.51
C GLU A 65 4.07 9.01 -16.16
N PRO A 66 3.65 10.16 -16.72
CA PRO A 66 4.23 11.45 -16.33
C PRO A 66 4.03 11.79 -14.86
N VAL A 67 2.87 11.43 -14.29
CA VAL A 67 2.54 11.69 -12.88
C VAL A 67 3.32 10.74 -11.98
N ARG A 68 3.40 9.46 -12.35
CA ARG A 68 4.24 8.47 -11.63
C ARG A 68 5.69 8.91 -11.56
N THR A 69 6.23 9.41 -12.67
CA THR A 69 7.61 9.93 -12.74
C THR A 69 7.81 11.10 -11.79
N GLN A 70 6.86 12.05 -11.76
CA GLN A 70 6.93 13.20 -10.84
C GLN A 70 6.88 12.76 -9.37
N MET A 71 6.03 11.80 -9.03
CA MET A 71 5.95 11.25 -7.68
C MET A 71 7.21 10.51 -7.27
N SER A 72 7.79 9.70 -8.16
CA SER A 72 9.06 9.02 -7.92
C SER A 72 10.16 10.03 -7.58
N HIS A 73 10.28 11.10 -8.37
CA HIS A 73 11.26 12.15 -8.11
C HIS A 73 11.05 12.89 -6.79
N ALA A 74 9.80 13.09 -6.37
CA ALA A 74 9.50 13.68 -5.06
C ALA A 74 9.93 12.74 -3.92
N PHE A 75 9.81 11.42 -4.13
CA PHE A 75 10.19 10.40 -3.16
C PHE A 75 11.70 10.14 -3.11
N ASP A 76 12.41 10.27 -4.23
CA ASP A 76 13.88 10.13 -4.25
C ASP A 76 14.57 11.11 -3.28
N LYS A 77 13.97 12.30 -3.06
CA LYS A 77 14.47 13.30 -2.10
C LYS A 77 14.49 12.81 -0.66
N ILE A 78 13.60 11.87 -0.33
CA ILE A 78 13.54 11.24 0.98
C ILE A 78 14.31 9.90 0.98
N GLY A 79 14.69 9.38 -0.20
CA GLY A 79 15.29 8.07 -0.36
C GLY A 79 16.72 7.91 0.19
N ASP A 80 17.49 8.98 0.34
CA ASP A 80 18.87 8.84 0.84
C ASP A 80 18.96 8.81 2.38
N LYS A 81 17.81 8.77 3.07
CA LYS A 81 17.74 8.85 4.53
C LYS A 81 17.63 7.47 5.17
N LYS A 82 18.29 7.31 6.33
CA LYS A 82 18.03 6.20 7.24
C LYS A 82 16.95 6.61 8.23
N TRP A 83 15.84 5.89 8.19
CA TRP A 83 14.65 6.16 8.97
C TRP A 83 14.67 5.35 10.27
N LEU A 84 14.38 6.01 11.38
CA LEU A 84 14.40 5.38 12.71
C LEU A 84 13.00 4.93 13.12
N ARG A 85 12.01 5.78 12.87
CA ARG A 85 10.60 5.55 13.17
C ARG A 85 9.75 6.51 12.36
N GLY A 86 8.45 6.27 12.32
CA GLY A 86 7.53 7.35 12.02
C GLY A 86 6.13 7.11 12.53
N ASP A 87 5.43 8.23 12.69
CA ASP A 87 4.11 8.31 13.26
C ASP A 87 3.12 8.75 12.17
N VAL A 88 1.94 8.14 12.11
CA VAL A 88 0.89 8.46 11.14
C VAL A 88 -0.24 9.18 11.85
N PHE A 89 -0.73 10.25 11.24
CA PHE A 89 -1.84 11.06 11.74
C PHE A 89 -2.86 11.28 10.62
N SER A 90 -4.15 11.17 10.93
CA SER A 90 -5.22 11.66 10.05
C SER A 90 -5.42 13.15 10.28
N THR A 91 -5.45 13.93 9.21
CA THR A 91 -5.64 15.38 9.25
C THR A 91 -6.92 15.82 8.56
N PHE A 92 -7.59 14.92 7.83
CA PHE A 92 -8.88 15.13 7.19
C PHE A 92 -9.47 13.77 6.78
N ALA A 93 -10.77 13.57 6.96
CA ALA A 93 -11.46 12.38 6.48
C ALA A 93 -12.91 12.70 6.15
N VAL A 94 -13.27 12.54 4.88
CA VAL A 94 -14.66 12.46 4.40
C VAL A 94 -14.82 11.05 3.86
N PRO A 95 -15.44 10.15 4.65
CA PRO A 95 -15.56 8.74 4.30
C PRO A 95 -16.05 8.56 2.87
N THR A 96 -15.44 7.66 2.11
CA THR A 96 -15.75 7.35 0.70
C THR A 96 -15.44 8.43 -0.34
N TYR A 97 -14.98 9.62 0.06
CA TYR A 97 -14.68 10.70 -0.88
C TYR A 97 -13.20 11.11 -0.86
N ALA A 98 -12.68 11.46 0.32
CA ALA A 98 -11.33 12.01 0.44
C ALA A 98 -10.78 11.81 1.85
N GLU A 99 -9.52 11.42 1.95
CA GLU A 99 -8.80 11.27 3.21
C GLU A 99 -7.40 11.85 3.11
N GLU A 100 -6.92 12.44 4.20
CA GLU A 100 -5.58 13.01 4.27
C GLU A 100 -4.85 12.50 5.50
N TYR A 101 -3.59 12.16 5.27
CA TYR A 101 -2.68 11.71 6.29
C TYR A 101 -1.42 12.57 6.31
N LEU A 102 -0.98 12.89 7.52
CA LEU A 102 0.34 13.41 7.82
C LEU A 102 1.17 12.27 8.41
N VAL A 103 2.38 12.14 7.90
CA VAL A 103 3.38 11.20 8.36
C VAL A 103 4.57 12.01 8.88
N ALA A 104 5.01 11.71 10.10
CA ALA A 104 6.22 12.30 10.69
C ALA A 104 7.30 11.22 10.79
N LEU A 105 8.33 11.32 9.95
CA LEU A 105 9.43 10.36 9.83
C LEU A 105 10.70 10.88 10.49
N GLU A 106 11.17 10.19 11.51
CA GLU A 106 12.44 10.52 12.15
C GLU A 106 13.61 9.91 11.38
N THR A 107 14.61 10.73 11.08
CA THR A 107 15.85 10.34 10.40
C THR A 107 17.01 10.27 11.36
N GLU A 108 17.98 9.41 11.08
CA GLU A 108 19.27 9.46 11.77
C GLU A 108 20.02 10.74 11.39
N GLY A 109 20.21 11.64 12.36
CA GLY A 109 21.06 12.84 12.24
C GLY A 109 20.48 14.02 11.43
N SER A 110 19.30 13.91 10.80
CA SER A 110 18.71 15.00 9.99
C SER A 110 17.36 15.52 10.50
N GLY A 111 16.86 15.04 11.65
CA GLY A 111 15.59 15.49 12.24
C GLY A 111 14.38 14.74 11.68
N THR A 112 13.23 15.42 11.59
CA THR A 112 11.96 14.83 11.17
C THR A 112 11.53 15.35 9.81
N ILE A 113 11.22 14.44 8.89
CA ILE A 113 10.59 14.77 7.60
C ILE A 113 9.09 14.55 7.72
N TYR A 114 8.32 15.51 7.21
CA TYR A 114 6.87 15.49 7.23
C TYR A 114 6.37 15.17 5.83
N ILE A 115 5.63 14.08 5.69
CA ILE A 115 5.01 13.67 4.43
C ILE A 115 3.51 13.88 4.54
N ARG A 116 2.91 14.46 3.51
CA ARG A 116 1.47 14.56 3.35
C ARG A 116 1.01 13.67 2.22
N LEU A 117 -0.01 12.87 2.51
CA LEU A 117 -0.64 11.95 1.57
C LEU A 117 -2.12 12.31 1.47
N ILE A 118 -2.62 12.55 0.26
CA ILE A 118 -4.04 12.81 0.00
C ILE A 118 -4.58 11.69 -0.88
N TYR A 119 -5.65 11.07 -0.41
CA TYR A 119 -6.39 10.03 -1.10
C TYR A 119 -7.76 10.55 -1.51
N GLU A 120 -8.23 10.20 -2.70
CA GLU A 120 -9.58 10.50 -3.16
C GLU A 120 -10.21 9.30 -3.85
N GLN A 121 -11.54 9.30 -3.94
CA GLN A 121 -12.27 8.27 -4.67
C GLN A 121 -12.04 8.44 -6.17
N TYR A 122 -11.41 7.44 -6.77
CA TYR A 122 -11.19 7.33 -8.21
C TYR A 122 -11.50 5.92 -8.68
N ASP A 123 -12.39 5.80 -9.66
CA ASP A 123 -12.84 4.53 -10.23
C ASP A 123 -13.30 3.51 -9.17
N GLY A 124 -14.10 3.98 -8.21
CA GLY A 124 -14.69 3.15 -7.14
C GLY A 124 -13.74 2.79 -6.00
N ALA A 125 -12.49 3.26 -6.00
CA ALA A 125 -11.50 2.99 -4.96
C ALA A 125 -10.87 4.27 -4.40
N MET A 126 -10.43 4.23 -3.15
CA MET A 126 -9.65 5.33 -2.57
C MET A 126 -8.19 5.20 -3.02
N ARG A 127 -7.76 6.11 -3.89
CA ARG A 127 -6.44 6.10 -4.51
C ARG A 127 -5.60 7.24 -3.95
N LEU A 128 -4.30 7.04 -3.77
CA LEU A 128 -3.38 8.15 -3.48
C LEU A 128 -3.36 9.09 -4.68
N ILE A 129 -3.61 10.39 -4.51
CA ILE A 129 -3.60 11.39 -5.58
C ILE A 129 -2.47 12.41 -5.40
N THR A 130 -2.02 12.65 -4.17
CA THR A 130 -0.97 13.63 -3.87
C THR A 130 -0.01 13.10 -2.81
N PHE A 131 1.28 13.31 -3.07
CA PHE A 131 2.38 13.12 -2.15
C PHE A 131 3.17 14.43 -2.08
N SER A 132 3.40 14.95 -0.89
CA SER A 132 4.37 16.04 -0.67
C SER A 132 5.21 15.78 0.56
N ALA A 133 6.48 16.16 0.50
CA ALA A 133 7.45 15.99 1.59
C ALA A 133 8.10 17.32 1.93
N ALA A 134 8.28 17.59 3.22
CA ALA A 134 8.92 18.80 3.72
C ALA A 134 9.77 18.49 4.95
N ASP A 135 10.95 19.12 5.03
CA ASP A 135 11.87 18.96 6.17
C ASP A 135 11.42 19.71 7.43
N LEU A 136 10.47 20.64 7.29
CA LEU A 136 9.88 21.39 8.39
C LEU A 136 8.35 21.28 8.35
N PHE A 137 7.74 21.00 9.50
CA PHE A 137 6.28 20.95 9.65
C PHE A 137 5.58 22.24 9.18
N LYS A 138 6.18 23.40 9.47
CA LYS A 138 5.62 24.68 8.99
C LYS A 138 5.55 24.74 7.47
N ASP A 139 6.48 24.08 6.77
CA ASP A 139 6.53 24.08 5.31
C ASP A 139 5.49 23.12 4.72
N SER A 140 5.20 21.98 5.37
CA SER A 140 4.07 21.12 4.98
C SER A 140 2.71 21.82 5.12
N MET A 141 2.63 22.82 5.99
CA MET A 141 1.43 23.63 6.25
C MET A 141 1.29 24.84 5.33
N LYS A 142 2.36 25.30 4.67
CA LYS A 142 2.33 26.50 3.82
C LYS A 142 1.46 26.32 2.58
N GLU A 143 1.46 25.11 2.01
CA GLU A 143 0.71 24.83 0.78
C GLU A 143 -0.79 24.74 1.07
N ARG A 144 -1.17 24.12 2.20
CA ARG A 144 -2.55 24.03 2.65
C ARG A 144 -2.61 23.70 4.15
N PRO A 145 -3.18 24.57 5.00
CA PRO A 145 -3.29 24.27 6.42
C PRO A 145 -4.23 23.08 6.68
N TYR A 146 -3.97 22.31 7.74
CA TYR A 146 -4.88 21.26 8.19
C TYR A 146 -6.21 21.87 8.66
N MET A 147 -7.31 21.27 8.23
CA MET A 147 -8.66 21.72 8.60
C MET A 147 -9.03 21.31 10.04
N GLN A 148 -8.38 20.29 10.57
CA GLN A 148 -8.53 19.80 11.95
C GLN A 148 -7.15 19.43 12.52
N PRO A 149 -6.97 19.42 13.85
CA PRO A 149 -5.75 18.92 14.47
C PRO A 149 -5.45 17.48 14.02
N PRO A 150 -4.17 17.13 13.74
CA PRO A 150 -3.79 15.76 13.41
C PRO A 150 -4.16 14.79 14.54
N ALA A 151 -4.87 13.71 14.21
CA ALA A 151 -5.26 12.64 15.13
C ALA A 151 -4.42 11.38 14.85
N PRO A 152 -3.84 10.72 15.86
CA PRO A 152 -2.97 9.56 15.63
C PRO A 152 -3.72 8.39 14.99
N VAL A 153 -3.05 7.67 14.10
CA VAL A 153 -3.52 6.45 13.45
C VAL A 153 -2.76 5.26 14.03
N ASP A 154 -3.49 4.21 14.39
CA ASP A 154 -2.94 3.00 15.00
C ASP A 154 -2.40 2.06 13.90
N CYS A 155 -1.10 2.18 13.59
CA CYS A 155 -0.40 1.28 12.69
C CYS A 155 0.10 0.05 13.47
N LYS A 156 -0.77 -0.93 13.69
CA LYS A 156 -0.45 -2.24 14.30
C LYS A 156 -0.01 -3.28 13.29
#